data_AF-X1Q4B1-F1
#
_entry.id   AF-X1Q4B1-F1
#
_cell.length_a   1.000
_cell.length_b   1.000
_cell.length_c   1.000
_cell.angle_alpha   90.00
_cell.angle_beta   90.00
_cell.angle_gamma   90.00
#
_symmetry.space_group_name_H-M   'P 1'
#
loop_
_entity.id
_entity.type
_entity.pdbx_description
1 polymer ?
#
loop_
_entity_poly.entity_id
_entity_poly.type
_entity_poly.pdbx_seq_one_letter_code
_entity_poly.pdbx_strand_id
1 'polypeptide(L)'
;LQPEKTTQGALKLMYELGEYLKKIVNLEAITLQPAAGAQGEFSAISMFKAYFNKKNENRKYILVPDSAHGTNPASVNFSGFKPVTLPSNDKGLVDIDKLKELMTDEVAGLMLTNPNTLGLFEKSVKLITEIVLRRKRMKLKDPKRILATDCGSTTTKAILIEKKGEEYRLVVRGEAPTTVEAPFEDVTKGVLNAVMEVEELSGTKLLDGENIIKGVKDKEGVDLYVSTSSAGGGLQMMVAGVVLTMTAESAARAALGAGAIVMDVIASNDGRLPHEKIQRIRNLRPDMILLSGGIDGGTVSHVVELAELIKAADPQPRFGVGYELPVIYAGNKDARDIILKTLKENTALVIVENLRPVLERENLSPARNKIHDQFMEHVMAHAPGYKDLMKKTDVPIMPTPGAVGLLVEIVAKKEKIDAIGVDIGGATTDVFSVFQGIFNRTVSANLGMSYSISNVLAETGIENIMRWLPEDIDERSLRN
;
A
#
# COMPACT_ATOMS: atom_id res chain seq x y z
N LEU A 1 -45.19 13.80 23.56
CA LEU A 1 -43.86 13.48 24.11
C LEU A 1 -43.65 14.29 25.38
N GLN A 2 -42.99 13.70 26.38
CA GLN A 2 -42.67 14.37 27.64
C GLN A 2 -41.63 15.50 27.39
N PRO A 3 -41.70 16.66 28.08
CA PRO A 3 -40.74 17.75 27.88
C PRO A 3 -39.30 17.33 28.24
N GLU A 4 -38.31 17.67 27.40
CA GLU A 4 -36.90 17.28 27.59
C GLU A 4 -36.34 17.65 28.96
N LYS A 5 -36.74 18.81 29.49
CA LYS A 5 -36.34 19.29 30.83
C LYS A 5 -36.69 18.30 31.96
N THR A 6 -37.67 17.42 31.73
CA THR A 6 -38.13 16.42 32.70
C THR A 6 -37.58 15.01 32.45
N THR A 7 -36.80 14.81 31.38
CA THR A 7 -36.25 13.49 30.98
C THR A 7 -34.72 13.49 30.90
N GLN A 8 -34.06 14.47 31.53
CA GLN A 8 -32.60 14.63 31.45
C GLN A 8 -31.81 13.39 31.89
N GLY A 9 -32.31 12.62 32.87
CA GLY A 9 -31.69 11.37 33.28
C GLY A 9 -31.65 10.32 32.14
N ALA A 10 -32.75 10.16 31.41
CA ALA A 10 -32.82 9.25 30.26
C ALA A 10 -31.93 9.73 29.10
N LEU A 11 -31.93 11.04 28.82
CA LEU A 11 -31.08 11.64 27.78
C LEU A 11 -29.59 11.46 28.08
N LYS A 12 -29.19 11.64 29.35
CA LYS A 12 -27.82 11.40 29.79
C LYS A 12 -27.42 9.94 29.58
N LEU A 13 -28.26 8.99 29.98
CA LEU A 13 -28.00 7.56 29.78
C LEU A 13 -27.85 7.20 28.30
N MET A 14 -28.74 7.73 27.45
CA MET A 14 -28.66 7.53 26.00
C MET A 14 -27.37 8.10 25.41
N TYR A 15 -26.95 9.29 25.86
CA TYR A 15 -25.72 9.92 25.41
C TYR A 15 -24.48 9.12 25.83
N GLU A 16 -24.36 8.75 27.10
CA GLU A 16 -23.21 7.99 27.62
C GLU A 16 -23.12 6.61 26.97
N LEU A 17 -24.25 5.89 26.83
CA LEU A 17 -24.31 4.63 26.11
C LEU A 17 -23.86 4.81 24.65
N GLY A 18 -24.30 5.89 24.00
CA GLY A 18 -23.90 6.20 22.64
C GLY A 18 -22.38 6.40 22.50
N GLU A 19 -21.76 7.15 23.41
CA GLU A 19 -20.32 7.39 23.43
C GLU A 19 -19.52 6.11 23.71
N TYR A 20 -20.02 5.21 24.56
CA TYR A 20 -19.39 3.90 24.79
C TYR A 20 -19.46 3.02 23.55
N LEU A 21 -20.63 2.93 22.92
CA LEU A 21 -20.80 2.12 21.70
C LEU A 21 -19.91 2.63 20.57
N LYS A 22 -19.85 3.95 20.34
CA LYS A 22 -18.93 4.55 19.35
C LYS A 22 -17.49 4.10 19.52
N LYS A 23 -17.00 4.06 20.76
CA LYS A 23 -15.63 3.60 21.08
C LYS A 23 -15.45 2.10 20.84
N ILE A 24 -16.44 1.28 21.19
CA ILE A 24 -16.39 -0.19 21.01
C ILE A 24 -16.34 -0.56 19.52
N VAL A 25 -17.18 0.07 18.69
CA VAL A 25 -17.27 -0.27 17.26
C VAL A 25 -16.37 0.60 16.37
N ASN A 26 -15.67 1.58 16.95
CA ASN A 26 -14.81 2.53 16.25
C ASN A 26 -15.52 3.28 15.11
N LEU A 27 -16.67 3.91 15.40
CA LEU A 27 -17.45 4.72 14.46
C LEU A 27 -17.65 6.16 14.97
N GLU A 28 -17.82 7.10 14.04
CA GLU A 28 -18.00 8.53 14.35
C GLU A 28 -19.33 8.85 15.05
N ALA A 29 -20.37 8.05 14.81
CA ALA A 29 -21.71 8.27 15.33
C ALA A 29 -22.47 6.94 15.52
N ILE A 30 -23.49 6.97 16.39
CA ILE A 30 -24.41 5.85 16.64
C ILE A 30 -25.84 6.40 16.76
N THR A 31 -26.84 5.56 16.48
CA THR A 31 -28.26 5.86 16.75
C THR A 31 -28.85 4.79 17.65
N LEU A 32 -29.63 5.21 18.65
CA LEU A 32 -30.37 4.32 19.56
C LEU A 32 -31.85 4.19 19.16
N GLN A 33 -32.23 4.72 18.00
CA GLN A 33 -33.60 4.67 17.51
C GLN A 33 -34.09 3.26 17.13
N PRO A 34 -33.28 2.38 16.52
CA PRO A 34 -33.72 1.03 16.20
C PRO A 34 -33.96 0.19 17.45
N ALA A 35 -35.16 -0.37 17.60
CA ALA A 35 -35.57 -1.15 18.77
C ALA A 35 -35.31 -2.66 18.61
N ALA A 36 -34.86 -3.11 17.43
CA ALA A 36 -34.54 -4.51 17.14
C ALA A 36 -33.44 -4.60 16.07
N GLY A 37 -32.75 -5.75 15.99
CA GLY A 37 -31.67 -5.99 15.02
C GLY A 37 -32.09 -5.76 13.56
N ALA A 38 -33.21 -6.35 13.14
CA ALA A 38 -33.76 -6.17 11.79
C ALA A 38 -34.14 -4.70 11.50
N GLN A 39 -34.60 -3.95 12.51
CA GLN A 39 -34.84 -2.51 12.36
C GLN A 39 -33.53 -1.76 12.18
N GLY A 40 -32.46 -2.16 12.88
CA GLY A 40 -31.12 -1.61 12.72
C GLY A 40 -30.57 -1.84 11.32
N GLU A 41 -30.70 -3.07 10.79
CA GLU A 41 -30.37 -3.40 9.40
C GLU A 41 -31.13 -2.49 8.42
N PHE A 42 -32.45 -2.41 8.56
CA PHE A 42 -33.29 -1.55 7.71
C PHE A 42 -32.91 -0.07 7.79
N SER A 43 -32.63 0.45 9.00
CA SER A 43 -32.15 1.82 9.19
C SER A 43 -30.82 2.06 8.47
N ALA A 44 -29.86 1.13 8.58
CA ALA A 44 -28.56 1.24 7.92
C ALA A 44 -28.69 1.25 6.38
N ILE A 45 -29.47 0.32 5.81
CA ILE A 45 -29.68 0.27 4.36
C ILE A 45 -30.49 1.50 3.87
N SER A 46 -31.42 2.01 4.67
CA SER A 46 -32.13 3.25 4.36
C SER A 46 -31.19 4.47 4.33
N MET A 47 -30.17 4.49 5.20
CA MET A 47 -29.11 5.52 5.14
C MET A 47 -28.30 5.41 3.84
N PHE A 48 -28.03 4.21 3.33
CA PHE A 48 -27.36 4.05 2.03
C PHE A 48 -28.20 4.69 0.92
N LYS A 49 -29.52 4.43 0.91
CA LYS A 49 -30.43 5.05 -0.06
C LYS A 49 -30.42 6.57 0.02
N ALA A 50 -30.53 7.14 1.22
CA ALA A 50 -30.46 8.58 1.43
C ALA A 50 -29.12 9.17 0.97
N TYR A 51 -28.02 8.48 1.26
CA TYR A 51 -26.67 8.87 0.84
C TYR A 51 -26.51 8.89 -0.68
N PHE A 52 -26.90 7.81 -1.36
CA PHE A 52 -26.78 7.72 -2.81
C PHE A 52 -27.77 8.64 -3.55
N ASN A 53 -28.98 8.84 -3.01
CA ASN A 53 -29.92 9.84 -3.54
C ASN A 53 -29.36 11.26 -3.45
N LYS A 54 -28.75 11.63 -2.31
CA LYS A 54 -28.09 12.94 -2.15
C LYS A 54 -26.96 13.15 -3.16
N LYS A 55 -26.33 12.06 -3.62
CA LYS A 55 -25.28 12.07 -4.64
C LYS A 55 -25.77 11.90 -6.07
N ASN A 56 -27.08 11.76 -6.29
CA ASN A 56 -27.68 11.42 -7.58
C ASN A 56 -27.09 10.12 -8.19
N GLU A 57 -26.75 9.15 -7.34
CA GLU A 57 -26.29 7.82 -7.76
C GLU A 57 -27.42 6.80 -7.68
N ASN A 58 -27.79 6.17 -8.79
CA ASN A 58 -28.87 5.18 -8.83
C ASN A 58 -28.34 3.75 -8.57
N ARG A 59 -28.01 3.47 -7.30
CA ARG A 59 -27.65 2.11 -6.86
C ARG A 59 -28.93 1.30 -6.60
N LYS A 60 -28.97 0.05 -7.05
CA LYS A 60 -30.14 -0.85 -7.01
C LYS A 60 -29.95 -2.11 -6.19
N TYR A 61 -28.72 -2.59 -6.00
CA TYR A 61 -28.45 -3.90 -5.41
C TYR A 61 -27.70 -3.80 -4.09
N ILE A 62 -27.90 -4.78 -3.21
CA ILE A 62 -27.05 -5.03 -2.04
C ILE A 62 -26.61 -6.48 -2.11
N LEU A 63 -25.31 -6.73 -2.01
CA LEU A 63 -24.80 -8.10 -1.94
C LEU A 63 -25.08 -8.67 -0.54
N VAL A 64 -25.54 -9.90 -0.49
CA VAL A 64 -25.86 -10.62 0.75
C VAL A 64 -25.25 -12.02 0.63
N PRO A 65 -24.31 -12.41 1.52
CA PRO A 65 -23.78 -13.78 1.55
C PRO A 65 -24.90 -14.82 1.65
N ASP A 66 -24.72 -15.96 1.00
CA ASP A 66 -25.64 -17.11 1.10
C ASP A 66 -25.83 -17.62 2.54
N SER A 67 -24.84 -17.39 3.39
CA SER A 67 -24.87 -17.71 4.81
C SER A 67 -25.70 -16.69 5.63
N ALA A 68 -26.12 -15.55 5.08
CA ALA A 68 -26.72 -14.49 5.87
C ALA A 68 -28.04 -14.90 6.54
N HIS A 69 -28.34 -14.28 7.68
CA HIS A 69 -29.63 -14.45 8.34
C HIS A 69 -30.77 -13.93 7.43
N GLY A 70 -31.95 -14.57 7.49
CA GLY A 70 -33.09 -14.25 6.61
C GLY A 70 -33.62 -12.82 6.74
N THR A 71 -33.29 -12.11 7.84
CA THR A 71 -33.61 -10.68 8.01
C THR A 71 -32.84 -9.80 7.04
N ASN A 72 -31.60 -10.14 6.68
CA ASN A 72 -30.77 -9.33 5.80
C ASN A 72 -31.42 -9.10 4.41
N PRO A 73 -31.75 -10.14 3.62
CA PRO A 73 -32.40 -9.93 2.33
C PRO A 73 -33.79 -9.30 2.46
N ALA A 74 -34.50 -9.54 3.56
CA ALA A 74 -35.77 -8.86 3.83
C ALA A 74 -35.57 -7.35 4.01
N SER A 75 -34.65 -6.94 4.90
CA SER A 75 -34.29 -5.54 5.15
C SER A 75 -33.88 -4.80 3.87
N VAL A 76 -33.09 -5.44 3.00
CA VAL A 76 -32.71 -4.90 1.68
C VAL A 76 -33.93 -4.62 0.80
N ASN A 77 -34.83 -5.60 0.68
CA ASN A 77 -36.07 -5.45 -0.10
C ASN A 77 -36.96 -4.34 0.46
N PHE A 78 -37.14 -4.27 1.79
CA PHE A 78 -37.94 -3.24 2.43
C PHE A 78 -37.37 -1.83 2.20
N SER A 79 -36.06 -1.67 2.14
CA SER A 79 -35.42 -0.38 1.81
C SER A 79 -35.52 -0.03 0.32
N GLY A 80 -36.01 -0.93 -0.53
CA GLY A 80 -36.17 -0.72 -1.97
C GLY A 80 -34.90 -0.93 -2.79
N PHE A 81 -33.90 -1.63 -2.22
CA PHE A 81 -32.83 -2.26 -2.99
C PHE A 81 -33.22 -3.71 -3.31
N LYS A 82 -32.49 -4.34 -4.23
CA LYS A 82 -32.64 -5.76 -4.58
C LYS A 82 -31.47 -6.56 -3.98
N PRO A 83 -31.72 -7.58 -3.15
CA PRO A 83 -30.64 -8.42 -2.65
C PRO A 83 -30.08 -9.30 -3.78
N VAL A 84 -28.76 -9.43 -3.84
CA VAL A 84 -28.06 -10.34 -4.74
C VAL A 84 -27.23 -11.29 -3.89
N THR A 85 -27.46 -12.59 -4.05
CA THR A 85 -26.76 -13.61 -3.27
C THR A 85 -25.30 -13.70 -3.68
N LEU A 86 -24.41 -13.61 -2.69
CA LEU A 86 -22.97 -13.81 -2.83
C LEU A 86 -22.60 -15.20 -2.28
N PRO A 87 -22.14 -16.14 -3.12
CA PRO A 87 -21.84 -17.49 -2.64
C PRO A 87 -20.63 -17.54 -1.70
N SER A 88 -20.63 -18.53 -0.82
CA SER A 88 -19.46 -18.95 -0.06
C SER A 88 -18.56 -19.88 -0.88
N ASN A 89 -17.25 -19.87 -0.60
CA ASN A 89 -16.28 -20.80 -1.15
C ASN A 89 -16.32 -22.15 -0.40
N ASP A 90 -15.49 -23.11 -0.84
CA ASP A 90 -15.40 -24.46 -0.26
C ASP A 90 -15.03 -24.50 1.23
N LYS A 91 -14.57 -23.38 1.80
CA LYS A 91 -14.24 -23.22 3.23
C LYS A 91 -15.36 -22.56 4.04
N GLY A 92 -16.51 -22.28 3.44
CA GLY A 92 -17.64 -21.61 4.09
C GLY A 92 -17.39 -20.13 4.41
N LEU A 93 -16.47 -19.49 3.69
CA LEU A 93 -16.18 -18.05 3.76
C LEU A 93 -16.64 -17.36 2.47
N VAL A 94 -16.74 -16.04 2.45
CA VAL A 94 -17.05 -15.29 1.23
C VAL A 94 -16.11 -15.65 0.08
N ASP A 95 -16.67 -16.02 -1.08
CA ASP A 95 -15.89 -16.18 -2.30
C ASP A 95 -15.48 -14.81 -2.86
N ILE A 96 -14.17 -14.54 -2.80
CA ILE A 96 -13.58 -13.27 -3.21
C ILE A 96 -13.66 -13.04 -4.72
N ASP A 97 -13.56 -14.10 -5.52
CA ASP A 97 -13.61 -13.96 -6.98
C ASP A 97 -15.06 -13.75 -7.43
N LYS A 98 -16.02 -14.42 -6.80
CA LYS A 98 -17.45 -14.13 -7.00
C LYS A 98 -17.85 -12.77 -6.48
N LEU A 99 -17.27 -12.31 -5.36
CA LEU A 99 -17.46 -10.93 -4.90
C LEU A 99 -17.01 -9.94 -5.97
N LYS A 100 -15.82 -10.10 -6.56
CA LYS A 100 -15.36 -9.23 -7.65
C LYS A 100 -16.28 -9.27 -8.86
N GLU A 101 -16.76 -10.46 -9.24
CA GLU A 101 -17.66 -10.65 -10.38
C GLU A 101 -19.02 -9.97 -10.19
N LEU A 102 -19.66 -10.17 -9.04
CA LEU A 102 -20.98 -9.61 -8.72
C LEU A 102 -20.95 -8.09 -8.49
N MET A 103 -19.76 -7.54 -8.29
CA MET A 103 -19.59 -6.13 -8.02
C MET A 103 -19.76 -5.29 -9.29
N THR A 104 -21.00 -4.85 -9.57
CA THR A 104 -21.36 -3.84 -10.60
C THR A 104 -21.73 -2.45 -10.04
N ASP A 105 -21.76 -1.40 -10.87
CA ASP A 105 -22.12 -0.04 -10.43
C ASP A 105 -23.53 0.13 -9.88
N GLU A 106 -24.37 -0.87 -9.99
CA GLU A 106 -25.68 -0.84 -9.39
C GLU A 106 -25.65 -1.35 -7.95
N VAL A 107 -24.54 -1.87 -7.44
CA VAL A 107 -24.42 -2.35 -6.05
C VAL A 107 -24.08 -1.19 -5.09
N ALA A 108 -24.95 -0.97 -4.10
CA ALA A 108 -24.82 0.02 -3.03
C ALA A 108 -23.94 -0.43 -1.86
N GLY A 109 -23.76 -1.74 -1.67
CA GLY A 109 -22.96 -2.27 -0.57
C GLY A 109 -23.09 -3.78 -0.39
N LEU A 110 -22.51 -4.27 0.70
CA LEU A 110 -22.48 -5.68 1.11
C LEU A 110 -22.92 -5.77 2.57
N MET A 111 -23.82 -6.70 2.90
CA MET A 111 -24.15 -7.04 4.27
C MET A 111 -23.28 -8.21 4.73
N LEU A 112 -22.30 -7.96 5.58
CA LEU A 112 -21.37 -8.97 6.07
C LEU A 112 -21.63 -9.27 7.56
N THR A 113 -21.62 -10.55 7.92
CA THR A 113 -21.68 -11.01 9.31
C THR A 113 -20.32 -11.61 9.67
N ASN A 114 -19.69 -11.14 10.74
CA ASN A 114 -18.37 -11.62 11.18
C ASN A 114 -18.32 -11.77 12.71
N PRO A 115 -18.08 -12.96 13.27
CA PRO A 115 -17.97 -14.25 12.56
C PRO A 115 -19.26 -14.56 11.79
N ASN A 116 -19.15 -15.28 10.68
CA ASN A 116 -20.30 -15.61 9.84
C ASN A 116 -21.23 -16.59 10.57
N THR A 117 -22.39 -16.90 9.97
CA THR A 117 -23.43 -17.72 10.61
C THR A 117 -23.02 -19.19 10.83
N LEU A 118 -21.91 -19.63 10.23
CA LEU A 118 -21.26 -20.91 10.50
C LEU A 118 -20.29 -20.84 11.70
N GLY A 119 -20.16 -19.67 12.35
CA GLY A 119 -19.21 -19.42 13.42
C GLY A 119 -17.77 -19.20 12.94
N LEU A 120 -17.55 -19.05 11.64
CA LEU A 120 -16.23 -18.87 11.05
C LEU A 120 -15.88 -17.38 10.94
N PHE A 121 -14.66 -17.02 11.28
CA PHE A 121 -14.17 -15.65 11.08
C PHE A 121 -13.78 -15.43 9.62
N GLU A 122 -14.31 -14.37 9.02
CA GLU A 122 -13.91 -13.92 7.70
C GLU A 122 -12.46 -13.41 7.76
N LYS A 123 -11.54 -14.16 7.14
CA LYS A 123 -10.10 -13.84 7.20
C LYS A 123 -9.71 -12.68 6.30
N SER A 124 -10.56 -12.35 5.33
CA SER A 124 -10.28 -11.39 4.26
C SER A 124 -11.11 -10.11 4.36
N VAL A 125 -11.61 -9.74 5.55
CA VAL A 125 -12.46 -8.55 5.75
C VAL A 125 -11.84 -7.26 5.18
N LYS A 126 -10.51 -7.07 5.32
CA LYS A 126 -9.81 -5.92 4.71
C LYS A 126 -9.94 -5.92 3.19
N LEU A 127 -9.67 -7.06 2.54
CA LEU A 127 -9.80 -7.20 1.09
C LEU A 127 -11.25 -7.07 0.61
N ILE A 128 -12.21 -7.64 1.34
CA ILE A 128 -13.66 -7.50 1.05
C ILE A 128 -14.04 -6.02 1.11
N THR A 129 -13.64 -5.33 2.19
CA THR A 129 -13.88 -3.90 2.38
C THR A 129 -13.23 -3.09 1.28
N GLU A 130 -11.98 -3.41 0.92
CA GLU A 130 -11.31 -2.81 -0.22
C GLU A 130 -12.10 -3.04 -1.49
N ILE A 131 -12.52 -4.25 -1.85
CA ILE A 131 -13.30 -4.50 -3.07
C ILE A 131 -14.62 -3.68 -3.07
N VAL A 132 -15.31 -3.63 -1.93
CA VAL A 132 -16.57 -2.90 -1.77
C VAL A 132 -16.38 -1.38 -1.86
N LEU A 133 -15.33 -0.84 -1.22
CA LEU A 133 -15.03 0.60 -1.18
C LEU A 133 -14.24 1.09 -2.41
N ARG A 134 -13.43 0.22 -3.02
CA ARG A 134 -12.62 0.47 -4.23
C ARG A 134 -13.51 0.69 -5.45
N ARG A 135 -14.84 0.62 -5.35
CA ARG A 135 -15.74 1.26 -6.31
C ARG A 135 -15.55 2.77 -6.46
N LYS A 136 -14.87 3.45 -5.53
CA LYS A 136 -14.37 4.80 -5.82
C LYS A 136 -13.28 4.81 -6.92
N ARG A 137 -12.66 3.68 -7.26
CA ARG A 137 -11.98 3.49 -8.54
C ARG A 137 -13.03 3.24 -9.62
N MET A 138 -13.55 4.37 -10.10
CA MET A 138 -13.97 4.66 -11.47
C MET A 138 -14.69 3.53 -12.22
N LYS A 139 -15.96 3.80 -12.61
CA LYS A 139 -16.34 3.58 -14.00
C LYS A 139 -15.32 4.31 -14.86
N LEU A 140 -14.25 3.64 -15.25
CA LEU A 140 -13.56 4.01 -16.46
C LEU A 140 -14.53 3.62 -17.58
N LYS A 141 -15.45 4.54 -17.88
CA LYS A 141 -16.04 4.60 -19.21
C LYS A 141 -14.85 4.56 -20.14
N ASP A 142 -14.74 3.49 -20.93
CA ASP A 142 -13.81 3.30 -22.04
C ASP A 142 -13.11 4.63 -22.45
N PRO A 143 -12.03 5.02 -21.74
CA PRO A 143 -11.56 6.40 -21.79
C PRO A 143 -10.99 6.64 -23.17
N LYS A 144 -11.33 7.78 -23.78
CA LYS A 144 -10.77 8.16 -25.07
C LYS A 144 -9.34 8.65 -24.92
N ARG A 145 -9.04 9.36 -23.82
CA ARG A 145 -7.72 9.93 -23.55
C ARG A 145 -7.31 9.70 -22.10
N ILE A 146 -6.15 9.09 -21.91
CA ILE A 146 -5.53 8.80 -20.62
C ILE A 146 -4.20 9.54 -20.55
N LEU A 147 -4.01 10.34 -19.52
CA LEU A 147 -2.73 10.89 -19.13
C LEU A 147 -2.15 10.02 -18.01
N ALA A 148 -0.90 9.59 -18.16
CA ALA A 148 -0.19 8.87 -17.11
C ALA A 148 1.14 9.55 -16.82
N THR A 149 1.47 9.74 -15.54
CA THR A 149 2.76 10.28 -15.12
C THR A 149 3.52 9.28 -14.27
N ASP A 150 4.84 9.26 -14.38
CA ASP A 150 5.73 8.49 -13.54
C ASP A 150 6.76 9.42 -12.91
N CYS A 151 6.64 9.66 -11.61
CA CYS A 151 7.56 10.51 -10.86
C CYS A 151 8.76 9.68 -10.39
N GLY A 152 9.81 9.60 -11.21
CA GLY A 152 11.06 8.93 -10.85
C GLY A 152 11.93 9.73 -9.88
N SER A 153 13.04 9.16 -9.40
CA SER A 153 13.99 9.89 -8.52
C SER A 153 14.67 11.08 -9.22
N THR A 154 14.95 10.94 -10.51
CA THR A 154 15.72 11.93 -11.30
C THR A 154 14.85 12.62 -12.35
N THR A 155 13.97 11.86 -13.00
CA THR A 155 13.15 12.33 -14.12
C THR A 155 11.71 11.93 -13.91
N THR A 156 10.82 12.91 -14.02
CA THR A 156 9.37 12.72 -14.13
C THR A 156 9.02 12.54 -15.60
N LYS A 157 8.26 11.50 -15.93
CA LYS A 157 7.79 11.23 -17.29
C LYS A 157 6.29 11.41 -17.35
N ALA A 158 5.78 11.91 -18.47
CA ALA A 158 4.37 11.97 -18.78
C ALA A 158 4.12 11.29 -20.12
N ILE A 159 3.03 10.52 -20.23
CA ILE A 159 2.61 9.90 -21.49
C ILE A 159 1.13 10.19 -21.74
N LEU A 160 0.80 10.42 -23.00
CA LEU A 160 -0.57 10.52 -23.47
C LEU A 160 -0.93 9.26 -24.24
N ILE A 161 -2.00 8.60 -23.81
CA ILE A 161 -2.54 7.40 -24.46
C ILE A 161 -3.94 7.75 -24.96
N GLU A 162 -4.21 7.47 -26.23
CA GLU A 162 -5.53 7.67 -26.83
C GLU A 162 -6.09 6.37 -27.39
N LYS A 163 -7.42 6.24 -27.33
CA LYS A 163 -8.14 5.15 -27.98
C LYS A 163 -8.29 5.44 -29.48
N LYS A 164 -7.76 4.55 -30.32
CA LYS A 164 -7.89 4.57 -31.79
C LYS A 164 -8.62 3.30 -32.24
N GLY A 165 -9.90 3.43 -32.59
CA GLY A 165 -10.76 2.27 -32.86
C GLY A 165 -10.97 1.47 -31.56
N GLU A 166 -10.65 0.18 -31.57
CA GLU A 166 -10.75 -0.70 -30.40
C GLU A 166 -9.46 -0.77 -29.56
N GLU A 167 -8.38 -0.10 -29.99
CA GLU A 167 -7.06 -0.21 -29.36
C GLU A 167 -6.61 1.09 -28.70
N TYR A 168 -5.79 0.97 -27.66
CA TYR A 168 -5.06 2.09 -27.07
C TYR A 168 -3.70 2.26 -27.71
N ARG A 169 -3.32 3.50 -28.02
CA ARG A 169 -2.03 3.85 -28.60
C ARG A 169 -1.37 4.94 -27.78
N LEU A 170 -0.08 4.75 -27.50
CA LEU A 170 0.79 5.82 -27.04
C LEU A 170 0.85 6.89 -28.14
N VAL A 171 0.45 8.11 -27.81
CA VAL A 171 0.48 9.27 -28.72
C VAL A 171 1.83 9.94 -28.64
N VAL A 172 2.20 10.36 -27.43
CA VAL A 172 3.44 11.07 -27.18
C VAL A 172 3.91 10.87 -25.73
N ARG A 173 5.18 11.16 -25.50
CA ARG A 173 5.84 11.18 -24.21
C ARG A 173 6.54 12.52 -24.03
N GLY A 174 6.44 13.07 -22.83
CA GLY A 174 7.25 14.17 -22.34
C GLY A 174 7.98 13.77 -21.07
N GLU A 175 9.01 14.53 -20.71
CA GLU A 175 9.83 14.32 -19.54
C GLU A 175 10.38 15.64 -18.99
N ALA A 176 10.55 15.68 -17.68
CA ALA A 176 11.15 16.82 -16.99
C ALA A 176 11.95 16.33 -15.79
N PRO A 177 12.93 17.11 -15.30
CA PRO A 177 13.57 16.81 -14.02
C PRO A 177 12.55 16.65 -12.89
N THR A 178 12.74 15.64 -12.04
CA THR A 178 11.94 15.48 -10.82
C THR A 178 12.28 16.59 -9.84
N THR A 179 11.26 17.19 -9.21
CA THR A 179 11.40 18.40 -8.37
C THR A 179 11.13 18.14 -6.88
N VAL A 180 11.41 16.94 -6.36
CA VAL A 180 11.25 16.61 -4.92
C VAL A 180 12.33 17.20 -4.02
N GLU A 181 13.43 17.71 -4.60
CA GLU A 181 14.54 18.34 -3.89
C GLU A 181 14.54 19.85 -4.08
N ALA A 182 15.41 20.55 -3.33
CA ALA A 182 15.66 21.96 -3.51
C ALA A 182 16.09 22.28 -4.96
N PRO A 183 15.70 23.43 -5.52
CA PRO A 183 15.04 24.57 -4.86
C PRO A 183 13.51 24.49 -4.82
N PHE A 184 12.90 23.49 -5.46
CA PHE A 184 11.45 23.44 -5.62
C PHE A 184 10.73 22.76 -4.46
N GLU A 185 11.28 21.65 -3.98
CA GLU A 185 10.67 20.83 -2.92
C GLU A 185 9.16 20.61 -3.16
N ASP A 186 8.81 20.20 -4.39
CA ASP A 186 7.43 19.93 -4.81
C ASP A 186 7.42 19.05 -6.07
N VAL A 187 7.04 17.77 -5.93
CA VAL A 187 6.96 16.82 -7.06
C VAL A 187 6.02 17.26 -8.17
N THR A 188 5.00 18.07 -7.86
CA THR A 188 3.99 18.48 -8.85
C THR A 188 4.56 19.39 -9.93
N LYS A 189 5.64 20.13 -9.65
CA LYS A 189 6.30 20.99 -10.66
C LYS A 189 6.90 20.18 -11.80
N GLY A 190 7.63 19.10 -11.48
CA GLY A 190 8.16 18.17 -12.47
C GLY A 190 7.04 17.46 -13.26
N VAL A 191 5.92 17.14 -12.60
CA VAL A 191 4.72 16.61 -13.27
C VAL A 191 4.16 17.61 -14.26
N LEU A 192 3.93 18.86 -13.85
CA LEU A 192 3.38 19.91 -14.71
C LEU A 192 4.30 20.18 -15.91
N ASN A 193 5.61 20.24 -15.69
CA ASN A 193 6.58 20.44 -16.76
C ASN A 193 6.56 19.28 -17.78
N ALA A 194 6.52 18.03 -17.31
CA ALA A 194 6.44 16.87 -18.21
C ALA A 194 5.10 16.82 -18.98
N VAL A 195 4.00 17.22 -18.34
CA VAL A 195 2.68 17.31 -18.99
C VAL A 195 2.61 18.47 -19.99
N MET A 196 3.30 19.58 -19.71
CA MET A 196 3.40 20.73 -20.62
C MET A 196 4.09 20.33 -21.92
N GLU A 197 5.18 19.56 -21.86
CA GLU A 197 5.83 19.02 -23.06
C GLU A 197 4.90 18.07 -23.83
N VAL A 198 4.12 17.23 -23.15
CA VAL A 198 3.09 16.39 -23.79
C VAL A 198 2.02 17.25 -24.49
N GLU A 199 1.57 18.34 -23.86
CA GLU A 199 0.60 19.28 -24.43
C GLU A 199 1.14 19.94 -25.71
N GLU A 200 2.38 20.44 -25.66
CA GLU A 200 3.06 21.06 -26.80
C GLU A 200 3.24 20.08 -27.96
N LEU A 201 3.72 18.86 -27.70
CA LEU A 201 3.99 17.87 -28.74
C LEU A 201 2.73 17.24 -29.33
N SER A 202 1.67 17.06 -28.52
CA SER A 202 0.40 16.49 -29.00
C SER A 202 -0.52 17.54 -29.64
N GLY A 203 -0.33 18.82 -29.33
CA GLY A 203 -1.26 19.90 -29.66
C GLY A 203 -2.63 19.74 -28.98
N THR A 204 -2.70 18.95 -27.91
CA THR A 204 -3.90 18.78 -27.08
C THR A 204 -3.71 19.59 -25.81
N LYS A 205 -4.63 20.50 -25.49
CA LYS A 205 -4.60 21.27 -24.26
C LYS A 205 -4.94 20.39 -23.06
N LEU A 206 -3.99 20.20 -22.16
CA LEU A 206 -4.10 19.31 -20.99
C LEU A 206 -4.11 20.08 -19.68
N LEU A 207 -3.55 21.29 -19.64
CA LEU A 207 -3.40 22.10 -18.44
C LEU A 207 -4.24 23.38 -18.48
N ASP A 208 -4.80 23.71 -17.33
CA ASP A 208 -5.36 25.03 -17.00
C ASP A 208 -4.66 25.55 -15.74
N GLY A 209 -3.61 26.35 -15.96
CA GLY A 209 -2.64 26.71 -14.93
C GLY A 209 -1.95 25.46 -14.37
N GLU A 210 -2.15 25.19 -13.08
CA GLU A 210 -1.59 24.01 -12.40
C GLU A 210 -2.54 22.80 -12.37
N ASN A 211 -3.70 22.89 -13.01
CA ASN A 211 -4.71 21.82 -12.97
C ASN A 211 -4.76 21.05 -14.29
N ILE A 212 -4.91 19.73 -14.17
CA ILE A 212 -5.16 18.87 -15.32
C ILE A 212 -6.63 18.98 -15.70
N ILE A 213 -6.90 19.35 -16.94
CA ILE A 213 -8.25 19.53 -17.46
C ILE A 213 -8.95 18.17 -17.56
N LYS A 214 -10.09 18.04 -16.89
CA LYS A 214 -10.91 16.81 -16.89
C LYS A 214 -12.03 16.88 -17.91
N GLY A 215 -12.31 15.73 -18.53
CA GLY A 215 -13.33 15.54 -19.55
C GLY A 215 -12.82 15.91 -20.94
N VAL A 216 -12.89 14.96 -21.87
CA VAL A 216 -12.44 15.17 -23.25
C VAL A 216 -13.45 16.01 -24.03
N LYS A 217 -12.97 17.11 -24.61
CA LYS A 217 -13.67 17.91 -25.63
C LYS A 217 -12.68 18.23 -26.75
N ASP A 218 -12.89 17.66 -27.93
CA ASP A 218 -12.00 17.83 -29.08
C ASP A 218 -10.50 17.63 -28.72
N LYS A 219 -9.69 18.70 -28.83
CA LYS A 219 -8.27 18.74 -28.46
C LYS A 219 -8.02 19.29 -27.05
N GLU A 220 -8.94 19.08 -26.12
CA GLU A 220 -8.81 19.55 -24.74
C GLU A 220 -9.21 18.44 -23.74
N GLY A 221 -8.49 18.39 -22.63
CA GLY A 221 -8.81 17.58 -21.45
C GLY A 221 -8.57 16.08 -21.58
N VAL A 222 -8.66 15.37 -20.45
CA VAL A 222 -8.47 13.92 -20.35
C VAL A 222 -9.61 13.25 -19.59
N ASP A 223 -9.92 12.00 -19.92
CA ASP A 223 -10.93 11.21 -19.20
C ASP A 223 -10.35 10.60 -17.91
N LEU A 224 -9.06 10.28 -17.94
CA LEU A 224 -8.34 9.65 -16.85
C LEU A 224 -6.94 10.26 -16.71
N TYR A 225 -6.58 10.57 -15.47
CA TYR A 225 -5.21 10.87 -15.05
C TYR A 225 -4.77 9.89 -13.96
N VAL A 226 -3.70 9.14 -14.24
CA VAL A 226 -3.05 8.22 -13.30
C VAL A 226 -1.61 8.64 -13.05
N SER A 227 -1.06 8.25 -11.90
CA SER A 227 0.37 8.43 -11.64
C SER A 227 0.97 7.23 -10.93
N THR A 228 2.23 6.97 -11.24
CA THR A 228 3.17 6.21 -10.40
C THR A 228 4.19 7.16 -9.78
N SER A 229 4.82 6.73 -8.69
CA SER A 229 5.91 7.49 -8.07
C SER A 229 6.92 6.59 -7.39
N SER A 230 8.19 6.91 -7.59
CA SER A 230 9.32 6.52 -6.74
C SER A 230 10.09 7.74 -6.21
N ALA A 231 9.61 8.95 -6.50
CA ALA A 231 10.14 10.22 -6.02
C ALA A 231 9.77 10.43 -4.55
N GLY A 232 10.77 10.59 -3.67
CA GLY A 232 10.60 10.72 -2.21
C GLY A 232 11.62 9.95 -1.37
N GLY A 233 12.55 9.23 -2.03
CA GLY A 233 13.56 8.40 -1.37
C GLY A 233 13.03 6.99 -1.05
N GLY A 234 13.90 5.99 -1.13
CA GLY A 234 13.53 4.62 -0.75
C GLY A 234 13.34 4.50 0.76
N LEU A 235 12.38 3.66 1.18
CA LEU A 235 12.12 3.36 2.60
C LEU A 235 13.40 2.89 3.28
N GLN A 236 14.01 3.66 4.18
CA GLN A 236 15.20 3.23 4.89
C GLN A 236 14.79 2.44 6.13
N MET A 237 15.17 1.17 6.17
CA MET A 237 14.73 0.26 7.22
C MET A 237 15.91 -0.46 7.86
N MET A 238 15.81 -0.65 9.17
CA MET A 238 16.67 -1.57 9.89
C MET A 238 15.96 -2.91 10.05
N VAL A 239 16.71 -4.00 9.94
CA VAL A 239 16.17 -5.35 10.17
C VAL A 239 16.80 -5.94 11.42
N ALA A 240 15.99 -6.61 12.24
CA ALA A 240 16.46 -7.39 13.38
C ALA A 240 15.95 -8.85 13.27
N GLY A 241 16.80 -9.82 13.60
CA GLY A 241 16.43 -11.24 13.60
C GLY A 241 17.27 -12.06 14.56
N VAL A 242 16.72 -13.06 15.25
CA VAL A 242 17.45 -13.83 16.27
C VAL A 242 18.76 -14.43 15.73
N VAL A 243 18.69 -15.12 14.58
CA VAL A 243 19.87 -15.68 13.91
C VAL A 243 20.11 -14.95 12.60
N LEU A 244 21.34 -14.49 12.40
CA LEU A 244 21.77 -13.70 11.23
C LEU A 244 21.48 -14.43 9.92
N THR A 245 22.01 -15.65 9.78
CA THR A 245 21.92 -16.50 8.58
C THR A 245 20.56 -17.19 8.38
N MET A 246 19.51 -16.74 9.07
CA MET A 246 18.21 -17.40 9.03
C MET A 246 17.06 -16.40 9.14
N THR A 247 16.62 -16.07 10.35
CA THR A 247 15.46 -15.18 10.54
C THR A 247 15.76 -13.74 10.15
N ALA A 248 17.01 -13.29 10.29
CA ALA A 248 17.42 -11.96 9.88
C ALA A 248 17.54 -11.87 8.35
N GLU A 249 18.09 -12.88 7.68
CA GLU A 249 18.06 -12.99 6.21
C GLU A 249 16.65 -13.05 5.63
N SER A 250 15.73 -13.84 6.22
CA SER A 250 14.31 -13.85 5.82
C SER A 250 13.69 -12.45 5.90
N ALA A 251 14.00 -11.71 6.98
CA ALA A 251 13.52 -10.35 7.18
C ALA A 251 14.15 -9.35 6.20
N ALA A 252 15.44 -9.46 5.93
CA ALA A 252 16.13 -8.65 4.92
C ALA A 252 15.51 -8.89 3.53
N ARG A 253 15.22 -10.13 3.15
CA ARG A 253 14.55 -10.44 1.87
C ARG A 253 13.11 -9.92 1.80
N ALA A 254 12.36 -9.99 2.91
CA ALA A 254 11.03 -9.40 2.98
C ALA A 254 11.07 -7.87 2.79
N ALA A 255 12.01 -7.20 3.49
CA ALA A 255 12.26 -5.77 3.40
C ALA A 255 12.69 -5.32 2.00
N LEU A 256 13.74 -5.93 1.44
CA LEU A 256 14.25 -5.60 0.10
C LEU A 256 13.15 -5.76 -0.94
N GLY A 257 12.41 -6.87 -0.91
CA GLY A 257 11.35 -7.08 -1.89
C GLY A 257 10.09 -6.24 -1.68
N ALA A 258 9.93 -5.61 -0.51
CA ALA A 258 8.95 -4.54 -0.33
C ALA A 258 9.40 -3.22 -1.00
N GLY A 259 10.66 -3.13 -1.43
CA GLY A 259 11.27 -1.93 -1.99
C GLY A 259 12.00 -1.07 -0.96
N ALA A 260 12.32 -1.63 0.20
CA ALA A 260 13.05 -0.93 1.24
C ALA A 260 14.57 -1.04 1.06
N ILE A 261 15.27 0.01 1.49
CA ILE A 261 16.72 0.07 1.65
C ILE A 261 17.05 -0.48 3.03
N VAL A 262 17.61 -1.68 3.10
CA VAL A 262 18.07 -2.25 4.38
C VAL A 262 19.37 -1.58 4.78
N MET A 263 19.31 -0.72 5.80
CA MET A 263 20.46 0.05 6.28
C MET A 263 21.48 -0.80 7.05
N ASP A 264 20.96 -1.75 7.84
CA ASP A 264 21.76 -2.68 8.64
C ASP A 264 20.88 -3.86 9.08
N VAL A 265 21.54 -4.96 9.41
CA VAL A 265 20.90 -6.17 9.95
C VAL A 265 21.52 -6.48 11.30
N ILE A 266 20.69 -6.51 12.35
CA ILE A 266 21.11 -6.85 13.71
C ILE A 266 20.60 -8.22 14.08
N ALA A 267 21.47 -9.04 14.67
CA ALA A 267 21.08 -10.35 15.17
C ALA A 267 21.65 -10.64 16.55
N SER A 268 21.10 -11.60 17.28
CA SER A 268 21.68 -12.00 18.57
C SER A 268 23.13 -12.49 18.39
N ASN A 269 23.43 -13.16 17.27
CA ASN A 269 24.73 -13.73 16.94
C ASN A 269 25.54 -12.96 15.86
N ASP A 270 25.31 -11.66 15.66
CA ASP A 270 26.03 -10.84 14.65
C ASP A 270 27.46 -10.39 15.07
N GLY A 271 27.96 -10.86 16.21
CA GLY A 271 29.30 -10.57 16.73
C GLY A 271 29.44 -9.22 17.44
N ARG A 272 28.43 -8.34 17.41
CA ARG A 272 28.46 -7.06 18.11
C ARG A 272 28.05 -7.23 19.58
N LEU A 273 28.66 -6.45 20.47
CA LEU A 273 28.27 -6.41 21.88
C LEU A 273 26.94 -5.64 22.05
N PRO A 274 26.16 -5.89 23.13
CA PRO A 274 24.85 -5.26 23.32
C PRO A 274 24.88 -3.73 23.26
N HIS A 275 25.89 -3.08 23.85
CA HIS A 275 26.02 -1.62 23.83
C HIS A 275 26.34 -1.08 22.42
N GLU A 276 27.10 -1.82 21.61
CA GLU A 276 27.39 -1.47 20.22
C GLU A 276 26.13 -1.56 19.36
N LYS A 277 25.30 -2.59 19.57
CA LYS A 277 23.99 -2.74 18.92
C LYS A 277 23.09 -1.56 19.25
N ILE A 278 22.94 -1.22 20.53
CA ILE A 278 22.12 -0.08 20.98
C ILE A 278 22.59 1.22 20.33
N GLN A 279 23.90 1.49 20.35
CA GLN A 279 24.45 2.70 19.74
C GLN A 279 24.23 2.73 18.22
N ARG A 280 24.35 1.58 17.56
CA ARG A 280 24.10 1.45 16.12
C ARG A 280 22.65 1.74 15.78
N ILE A 281 21.69 1.11 16.48
CA ILE A 281 20.25 1.34 16.29
C ILE A 281 19.92 2.83 16.44
N ARG A 282 20.46 3.48 17.49
CA ARG A 282 20.25 4.90 17.75
C ARG A 282 20.81 5.80 16.65
N ASN A 283 22.00 5.49 16.13
CA ASN A 283 22.65 6.30 15.12
C ASN A 283 22.07 6.12 13.71
N LEU A 284 21.47 4.96 13.42
CA LEU A 284 20.90 4.66 12.10
C LEU A 284 19.72 5.57 11.74
N ARG A 285 18.90 5.96 12.72
CA ARG A 285 17.66 6.73 12.51
C ARG A 285 16.82 6.20 11.33
N PRO A 286 16.41 4.92 11.35
CA PRO A 286 15.66 4.34 10.25
C PRO A 286 14.24 4.94 10.18
N ASP A 287 13.60 4.85 9.01
CA ASP A 287 12.18 5.17 8.86
C ASP A 287 11.29 4.08 9.49
N MET A 288 11.81 2.86 9.62
CA MET A 288 11.08 1.69 10.13
C MET A 288 12.03 0.60 10.63
N ILE A 289 11.55 -0.25 11.55
CA ILE A 289 12.25 -1.49 11.95
C ILE A 289 11.38 -2.72 11.66
N LEU A 290 11.96 -3.73 11.01
CA LEU A 290 11.38 -5.07 10.91
C LEU A 290 12.06 -6.00 11.91
N LEU A 291 11.33 -6.40 12.95
CA LEU A 291 11.75 -7.38 13.94
C LEU A 291 11.19 -8.76 13.60
N SER A 292 12.09 -9.68 13.31
CA SER A 292 11.83 -11.10 13.07
C SER A 292 12.51 -11.95 14.13
N GLY A 293 12.19 -13.23 14.20
CA GLY A 293 12.90 -14.14 15.09
C GLY A 293 12.06 -15.30 15.60
N GLY A 294 12.72 -16.45 15.73
CA GLY A 294 12.11 -17.72 16.13
C GLY A 294 11.16 -18.30 15.08
N ILE A 295 11.09 -19.63 15.02
CA ILE A 295 9.96 -20.33 14.40
C ILE A 295 8.77 -20.32 15.36
N ASP A 296 7.58 -20.64 14.90
CA ASP A 296 6.43 -20.80 15.80
C ASP A 296 6.64 -22.02 16.70
N GLY A 297 6.47 -21.87 18.02
CA GLY A 297 6.89 -22.87 19.01
C GLY A 297 8.39 -22.85 19.33
N GLY A 298 9.14 -21.93 18.73
CA GLY A 298 10.58 -21.79 18.92
C GLY A 298 10.96 -20.86 20.07
N THR A 299 12.14 -20.25 19.97
CA THR A 299 12.66 -19.35 21.00
C THR A 299 11.78 -18.12 21.21
N VAL A 300 11.49 -17.80 22.46
CA VAL A 300 10.83 -16.55 22.89
C VAL A 300 11.84 -15.59 23.50
N SER A 301 12.73 -16.08 24.37
CA SER A 301 13.70 -15.26 25.10
C SER A 301 14.58 -14.39 24.21
N HIS A 302 15.24 -14.97 23.21
CA HIS A 302 16.10 -14.22 22.28
C HIS A 302 15.34 -13.20 21.42
N VAL A 303 14.04 -13.44 21.15
CA VAL A 303 13.22 -12.49 20.40
C VAL A 303 12.89 -11.28 21.27
N VAL A 304 12.58 -11.54 22.55
CA VAL A 304 12.33 -10.50 23.55
C VAL A 304 13.59 -9.69 23.84
N GLU A 305 14.75 -10.33 23.93
CA GLU A 305 16.05 -9.65 24.09
C GLU A 305 16.29 -8.62 22.98
N LEU A 306 16.06 -8.98 21.72
CA LEU A 306 16.18 -8.03 20.59
C LEU A 306 15.20 -6.87 20.70
N ALA A 307 13.97 -7.13 21.17
CA ALA A 307 12.99 -6.07 21.41
C ALA A 307 13.41 -5.12 22.55
N GLU A 308 14.02 -5.65 23.61
CA GLU A 308 14.57 -4.84 24.70
C GLU A 308 15.75 -3.97 24.23
N LEU A 309 16.61 -4.48 23.33
CA LEU A 309 17.67 -3.68 22.71
C LEU A 309 17.09 -2.52 21.88
N ILE A 310 16.04 -2.78 21.09
CA ILE A 310 15.37 -1.73 20.31
C ILE A 310 14.75 -0.69 21.25
N LYS A 311 14.08 -1.13 22.32
CA LYS A 311 13.51 -0.23 23.34
C LYS A 311 14.59 0.63 24.01
N ALA A 312 15.71 0.03 24.42
CA ALA A 312 16.81 0.73 25.07
C ALA A 312 17.54 1.73 24.14
N ALA A 313 17.57 1.43 22.84
CA ALA A 313 18.14 2.34 21.85
C ALA A 313 17.32 3.62 21.67
N ASP A 314 16.00 3.56 21.89
CA ASP A 314 15.03 4.63 21.66
C ASP A 314 15.25 5.33 20.30
N PRO A 315 15.22 4.56 19.19
CA PRO A 315 15.53 5.09 17.87
C PRO A 315 14.51 6.13 17.43
N GLN A 316 15.03 7.21 16.84
CA GLN A 316 14.22 8.31 16.32
C GLN A 316 14.09 8.20 14.79
N PRO A 317 12.90 8.39 14.22
CA PRO A 317 12.72 8.37 12.77
C PRO A 317 13.52 9.48 12.09
N ARG A 318 13.79 9.29 10.80
CA ARG A 318 14.47 10.29 9.97
C ARG A 318 13.62 11.55 9.77
N PHE A 319 12.30 11.41 9.62
CA PHE A 319 11.37 12.50 9.37
C PHE A 319 10.49 12.81 10.59
N GLY A 320 10.44 14.09 10.99
CA GLY A 320 9.51 14.62 11.98
C GLY A 320 9.94 14.44 13.45
N VAL A 321 9.81 15.53 14.22
CA VAL A 321 9.91 15.49 15.70
C VAL A 321 8.50 15.22 16.23
N GLY A 322 8.30 14.11 16.94
CA GLY A 322 7.02 13.76 17.59
C GLY A 322 6.24 12.58 16.99
N TYR A 323 6.88 11.72 16.20
CA TYR A 323 6.25 10.50 15.66
C TYR A 323 6.82 9.23 16.29
N GLU A 324 5.97 8.27 16.61
CA GLU A 324 6.39 6.95 17.07
C GLU A 324 7.00 6.16 15.90
N LEU A 325 8.20 5.61 16.08
CA LEU A 325 8.86 4.82 15.04
C LEU A 325 8.02 3.59 14.69
N PRO A 326 7.67 3.35 13.42
CA PRO A 326 6.97 2.14 13.00
C PRO A 326 7.85 0.90 13.22
N VAL A 327 7.31 -0.10 13.93
CA VAL A 327 7.96 -1.40 14.11
C VAL A 327 7.02 -2.49 13.64
N ILE A 328 7.50 -3.35 12.73
CA ILE A 328 6.76 -4.54 12.30
C ILE A 328 7.37 -5.75 12.98
N TYR A 329 6.55 -6.49 13.73
CA TYR A 329 6.92 -7.76 14.30
C TYR A 329 6.37 -8.92 13.47
N ALA A 330 7.28 -9.76 12.96
CA ALA A 330 6.97 -10.88 12.08
C ALA A 330 7.72 -12.16 12.50
N GLY A 331 7.75 -12.43 13.81
CA GLY A 331 8.41 -13.59 14.41
C GLY A 331 7.45 -14.54 15.14
N ASN A 332 8.03 -15.40 15.98
CA ASN A 332 7.35 -16.43 16.77
C ASN A 332 6.04 -15.95 17.40
N LYS A 333 4.92 -16.60 17.05
CA LYS A 333 3.59 -16.28 17.58
C LYS A 333 3.52 -16.29 19.11
N ASP A 334 4.32 -17.13 19.77
CA ASP A 334 4.28 -17.31 21.24
C ASP A 334 4.97 -16.14 21.98
N ALA A 335 5.75 -15.32 21.28
CA ALA A 335 6.39 -14.12 21.85
C ALA A 335 5.55 -12.85 21.70
N ARG A 336 4.44 -12.88 20.93
CA ARG A 336 3.66 -11.69 20.54
C ARG A 336 3.19 -10.85 21.73
N ASP A 337 2.67 -11.50 22.77
CA ASP A 337 2.15 -10.79 23.96
C ASP A 337 3.26 -10.04 24.71
N ILE A 338 4.47 -10.61 24.75
CA ILE A 338 5.62 -9.98 25.41
C ILE A 338 6.12 -8.84 24.54
N ILE A 339 6.27 -9.04 23.22
CA ILE A 339 6.66 -8.00 22.27
C ILE A 339 5.71 -6.80 22.33
N LEU A 340 4.40 -7.06 22.40
CA LEU A 340 3.38 -6.03 22.56
C LEU A 340 3.62 -5.22 23.85
N LYS A 341 3.87 -5.88 24.98
CA LYS A 341 4.15 -5.20 26.24
C LYS A 341 5.47 -4.41 26.20
N THR A 342 6.48 -4.91 25.51
CA THR A 342 7.81 -4.29 25.48
C THR A 342 7.82 -3.03 24.62
N LEU A 343 7.25 -3.07 23.41
CA LEU A 343 7.45 -2.04 22.38
C LEU A 343 6.27 -1.09 22.15
N LYS A 344 5.03 -1.45 22.55
CA LYS A 344 3.82 -0.68 22.20
C LYS A 344 3.80 0.76 22.74
N GLU A 345 4.48 1.05 23.84
CA GLU A 345 4.48 2.40 24.44
C GLU A 345 5.44 3.38 23.75
N ASN A 346 6.45 2.87 23.04
CA ASN A 346 7.52 3.69 22.44
C ASN A 346 7.49 3.68 20.91
N THR A 347 6.70 2.79 20.31
CA THR A 347 6.72 2.52 18.88
C THR A 347 5.32 2.25 18.35
N ALA A 348 5.10 2.58 17.08
CA ALA A 348 3.88 2.23 16.36
C ALA A 348 3.97 0.75 15.92
N LEU A 349 3.86 -0.16 16.89
CA LEU A 349 4.03 -1.59 16.70
C LEU A 349 2.87 -2.22 15.92
N VAL A 350 3.19 -2.97 14.86
CA VAL A 350 2.24 -3.82 14.14
C VAL A 350 2.76 -5.26 14.10
N ILE A 351 1.89 -6.21 14.43
CA ILE A 351 2.21 -7.64 14.40
C ILE A 351 1.61 -8.26 13.14
N VAL A 352 2.40 -9.05 12.43
CA VAL A 352 1.97 -9.84 11.26
C VAL A 352 2.27 -11.33 11.46
N GLU A 353 1.92 -12.16 10.48
CA GLU A 353 2.31 -13.58 10.47
C GLU A 353 3.83 -13.74 10.45
N ASN A 354 4.30 -14.84 11.05
CA ASN A 354 5.72 -15.12 11.16
C ASN A 354 6.35 -15.30 9.75
N LEU A 355 7.48 -14.63 9.51
CA LEU A 355 8.26 -14.77 8.27
C LEU A 355 8.77 -16.18 8.05
N ARG A 356 9.02 -16.92 9.13
CA ARG A 356 9.53 -18.29 9.09
C ARG A 356 8.80 -19.15 10.13
N PRO A 357 7.53 -19.54 9.88
CA PRO A 357 6.73 -20.29 10.84
C PRO A 357 7.37 -21.64 11.23
N VAL A 358 8.09 -22.27 10.29
CA VAL A 358 8.89 -23.48 10.48
C VAL A 358 10.25 -23.30 9.80
N LEU A 359 11.24 -24.11 10.17
CA LEU A 359 12.63 -23.92 9.76
C LEU A 359 12.82 -23.95 8.23
N GLU A 360 12.05 -24.75 7.52
CA GLU A 360 12.22 -25.01 6.09
C GLU A 360 11.36 -24.10 5.19
N ARG A 361 10.45 -23.31 5.78
CA ARG A 361 9.44 -22.56 5.01
C ARG A 361 9.39 -21.09 5.39
N GLU A 362 9.47 -20.23 4.36
CA GLU A 362 9.27 -18.80 4.49
C GLU A 362 7.85 -18.37 4.10
N ASN A 363 7.35 -17.33 4.77
CA ASN A 363 6.07 -16.67 4.51
C ASN A 363 6.30 -15.14 4.51
N LEU A 364 6.94 -14.64 3.46
CA LEU A 364 7.40 -13.24 3.40
C LEU A 364 6.28 -12.23 3.11
N SER A 365 5.20 -12.68 2.46
CA SER A 365 4.14 -11.80 1.93
C SER A 365 3.45 -10.92 2.99
N PRO A 366 3.08 -11.42 4.18
CA PRO A 366 2.41 -10.61 5.19
C PRO A 366 3.25 -9.42 5.66
N ALA A 367 4.54 -9.64 5.93
CA ALA A 367 5.46 -8.57 6.29
C ALA A 367 5.73 -7.64 5.10
N ARG A 368 5.99 -8.18 3.90
CA ARG A 368 6.25 -7.38 2.69
C ARG A 368 5.10 -6.42 2.40
N ASN A 369 3.86 -6.91 2.45
CA ASN A 369 2.66 -6.10 2.24
C ASN A 369 2.53 -5.01 3.33
N LYS A 370 2.81 -5.34 4.59
CA LYS A 370 2.71 -4.36 5.68
C LYS A 370 3.78 -3.27 5.60
N ILE A 371 5.00 -3.63 5.20
CA ILE A 371 6.10 -2.69 4.93
C ILE A 371 5.67 -1.73 3.81
N HIS A 372 5.07 -2.25 2.74
CA HIS A 372 4.56 -1.44 1.64
C HIS A 372 3.45 -0.48 2.07
N ASP A 373 2.45 -0.96 2.83
CA ASP A 373 1.38 -0.13 3.37
C ASP A 373 1.95 1.04 4.21
N GLN A 374 2.88 0.72 5.12
CA GLN A 374 3.49 1.74 5.97
C GLN A 374 4.40 2.71 5.19
N PHE A 375 5.11 2.25 4.16
CA PHE A 375 5.88 3.12 3.27
C PHE A 375 4.99 4.19 2.63
N MET A 376 3.82 3.79 2.13
CA MET A 376 2.88 4.71 1.50
C MET A 376 2.29 5.70 2.51
N GLU A 377 1.87 5.19 3.68
CA GLU A 377 1.26 6.01 4.74
C GLU A 377 2.27 6.99 5.39
N HIS A 378 3.53 6.59 5.58
CA HIS A 378 4.47 7.30 6.44
C HIS A 378 5.65 7.94 5.70
N VAL A 379 6.02 7.48 4.51
CA VAL A 379 7.18 8.05 3.77
C VAL A 379 6.71 8.84 2.56
N MET A 380 5.96 8.21 1.64
CA MET A 380 5.51 8.89 0.42
C MET A 380 4.55 10.03 0.70
N ALA A 381 3.65 9.89 1.68
CA ALA A 381 2.74 10.97 2.10
C ALA A 381 3.46 12.26 2.56
N HIS A 382 4.75 12.17 2.89
CA HIS A 382 5.57 13.31 3.32
C HIS A 382 6.53 13.80 2.24
N ALA A 383 6.62 13.13 1.08
CA ALA A 383 7.35 13.66 -0.05
C ALA A 383 6.76 15.02 -0.45
N PRO A 384 7.58 16.07 -0.63
CA PRO A 384 7.08 17.40 -0.91
C PRO A 384 6.19 17.43 -2.18
N GLY A 385 5.01 18.04 -2.08
CA GLY A 385 4.00 18.08 -3.15
C GLY A 385 3.16 16.80 -3.35
N TYR A 386 3.48 15.69 -2.69
CA TYR A 386 2.82 14.39 -2.94
C TYR A 386 1.34 14.38 -2.57
N LYS A 387 0.96 15.02 -1.45
CA LYS A 387 -0.45 15.15 -1.05
C LYS A 387 -1.29 15.89 -2.09
N ASP A 388 -0.70 16.84 -2.80
CA ASP A 388 -1.40 17.59 -3.84
C ASP A 388 -1.45 16.82 -5.16
N LEU A 389 -0.40 16.06 -5.48
CA LEU A 389 -0.42 15.10 -6.59
C LEU A 389 -1.55 14.06 -6.41
N MET A 390 -1.68 13.49 -5.21
CA MET A 390 -2.74 12.53 -4.88
C MET A 390 -4.15 13.07 -5.11
N LYS A 391 -4.38 14.37 -4.86
CA LYS A 391 -5.69 15.02 -5.08
C LYS A 391 -6.01 15.17 -6.57
N LYS A 392 -4.99 15.23 -7.44
CA LYS A 392 -5.14 15.43 -8.89
C LYS A 392 -5.40 14.12 -9.63
N THR A 393 -4.82 13.01 -9.17
CA THR A 393 -4.98 11.67 -9.76
C THR A 393 -6.36 11.09 -9.49
N ASP A 394 -6.95 10.39 -10.48
CA ASP A 394 -8.28 9.79 -10.31
C ASP A 394 -8.26 8.44 -9.57
N VAL A 395 -7.06 7.86 -9.41
CA VAL A 395 -6.81 6.63 -8.65
C VAL A 395 -5.65 6.84 -7.70
N PRO A 396 -5.58 6.09 -6.58
CA PRO A 396 -4.41 6.11 -5.70
C PRO A 396 -3.13 5.84 -6.48
N ILE A 397 -2.12 6.68 -6.23
CA ILE A 397 -0.78 6.56 -6.80
C ILE A 397 -0.19 5.22 -6.40
N MET A 398 0.36 4.52 -7.39
CA MET A 398 1.06 3.26 -7.17
C MET A 398 2.57 3.49 -7.15
N PRO A 399 3.34 2.80 -6.31
CA PRO A 399 4.79 2.82 -6.43
C PRO A 399 5.25 2.29 -7.78
N THR A 400 6.20 2.98 -8.42
CA THR A 400 6.69 2.61 -9.76
C THR A 400 7.13 1.14 -9.84
N PRO A 401 7.91 0.60 -8.88
CA PRO A 401 8.25 -0.82 -8.92
C PRO A 401 7.05 -1.77 -8.74
N GLY A 402 6.02 -1.34 -8.00
CA GLY A 402 4.79 -2.11 -7.88
C GLY A 402 4.05 -2.20 -9.21
N ALA A 403 4.02 -1.11 -9.98
CA ALA A 403 3.44 -1.08 -11.32
C ALA A 403 4.21 -1.98 -12.29
N VAL A 404 5.54 -1.91 -12.29
CA VAL A 404 6.40 -2.76 -13.13
C VAL A 404 6.24 -4.25 -12.75
N GLY A 405 6.22 -4.57 -11.46
CA GLY A 405 5.99 -5.94 -10.99
C GLY A 405 4.66 -6.52 -11.48
N LEU A 406 3.57 -5.74 -11.41
CA LEU A 406 2.28 -6.13 -11.96
C LEU A 406 2.32 -6.35 -13.47
N LEU A 407 3.04 -5.50 -14.22
CA LEU A 407 3.20 -5.67 -15.67
C LEU A 407 3.91 -7.00 -15.99
N VAL A 408 5.00 -7.31 -15.30
CA VAL A 408 5.74 -8.57 -15.47
C VAL A 408 4.86 -9.77 -15.16
N GLU A 409 4.10 -9.73 -14.06
CA GLU A 409 3.16 -10.79 -13.67
C GLU A 409 2.03 -10.98 -14.69
N ILE A 410 1.43 -9.88 -15.17
CA ILE A 410 0.37 -9.92 -16.18
C ILE A 410 0.89 -10.52 -17.49
N VAL A 411 2.07 -10.09 -17.95
CA VAL A 411 2.69 -10.61 -19.17
C VAL A 411 3.00 -12.10 -19.03
N ALA A 412 3.67 -12.49 -17.94
CA ALA A 412 4.00 -13.90 -17.67
C ALA A 412 2.75 -14.78 -17.67
N LYS A 413 1.68 -14.33 -17.00
CA LYS A 413 0.40 -15.04 -16.92
C LYS A 413 -0.33 -15.11 -18.26
N LYS A 414 -0.36 -14.01 -19.00
CA LYS A 414 -1.07 -13.92 -20.29
C LYS A 414 -0.40 -14.80 -21.34
N GLU A 415 0.92 -14.71 -21.43
CA GLU A 415 1.72 -15.45 -22.41
C GLU A 415 2.06 -16.87 -21.95
N LYS A 416 1.76 -17.22 -20.69
CA LYS A 416 2.08 -18.51 -20.05
C LYS A 416 3.57 -18.85 -20.11
N ILE A 417 4.40 -17.86 -19.78
CA ILE A 417 5.85 -17.97 -19.75
C ILE A 417 6.39 -17.70 -18.35
N ASP A 418 7.57 -18.23 -18.07
CA ASP A 418 8.41 -17.70 -17.00
C ASP A 418 9.06 -16.40 -17.50
N ALA A 419 9.14 -15.39 -16.64
CA ALA A 419 9.63 -14.06 -17.03
C ALA A 419 10.61 -13.50 -15.99
N ILE A 420 11.65 -12.84 -16.47
CA ILE A 420 12.50 -11.94 -15.67
C ILE A 420 12.36 -10.55 -16.25
N GLY A 421 12.02 -9.58 -15.40
CA GLY A 421 12.05 -8.16 -15.70
C GLY A 421 13.18 -7.50 -14.93
N VAL A 422 13.97 -6.65 -15.60
CA VAL A 422 15.00 -5.84 -14.96
C VAL A 422 14.68 -4.38 -15.26
N ASP A 423 14.42 -3.61 -14.20
CA ASP A 423 14.14 -2.18 -14.27
C ASP A 423 15.31 -1.42 -13.63
N ILE A 424 16.08 -0.74 -14.45
CA ILE A 424 17.27 0.00 -14.02
C ILE A 424 16.91 1.48 -13.92
N GLY A 425 16.77 1.96 -12.69
CA GLY A 425 16.45 3.34 -12.37
C GLY A 425 17.67 4.23 -12.15
N GLY A 426 17.40 5.50 -11.83
CA GLY A 426 18.45 6.47 -11.49
C GLY A 426 19.13 6.19 -10.15
N ALA A 427 18.36 5.72 -9.16
CA ALA A 427 18.85 5.38 -7.82
C ALA A 427 18.87 3.86 -7.57
N THR A 428 17.83 3.14 -8.00
CA THR A 428 17.62 1.72 -7.67
C THR A 428 17.58 0.86 -8.92
N THR A 429 17.92 -0.42 -8.78
CA THR A 429 17.62 -1.47 -9.77
C THR A 429 16.65 -2.46 -9.16
N ASP A 430 15.54 -2.71 -9.84
CA ASP A 430 14.54 -3.68 -9.45
C ASP A 430 14.60 -4.88 -10.39
N VAL A 431 14.71 -6.09 -9.82
CA VAL A 431 14.64 -7.35 -10.55
C VAL A 431 13.37 -8.08 -10.15
N PHE A 432 12.53 -8.33 -11.14
CA PHE A 432 11.27 -9.05 -11.02
C PHE A 432 11.44 -10.41 -11.67
N SER A 433 10.88 -11.44 -11.04
CA SER A 433 10.83 -12.77 -11.64
C SER A 433 9.50 -13.44 -11.39
N VAL A 434 9.00 -14.15 -12.39
CA VAL A 434 7.82 -14.99 -12.31
C VAL A 434 8.23 -16.35 -12.82
N PHE A 435 8.41 -17.29 -11.91
CA PHE A 435 8.77 -18.67 -12.24
C PHE A 435 7.72 -19.61 -11.68
N GLN A 436 7.20 -20.52 -12.49
CA GLN A 436 6.18 -21.48 -12.08
C GLN A 436 4.95 -20.80 -11.44
N GLY A 437 4.60 -19.61 -11.91
CA GLY A 437 3.51 -18.79 -11.37
C GLY A 437 3.81 -18.10 -10.02
N ILE A 438 5.04 -18.17 -9.52
CA ILE A 438 5.47 -17.50 -8.28
C ILE A 438 6.17 -16.19 -8.63
N PHE A 439 5.56 -15.08 -8.24
CA PHE A 439 6.16 -13.75 -8.36
C PHE A 439 7.16 -13.48 -7.24
N ASN A 440 8.34 -13.03 -7.63
CA ASN A 440 9.40 -12.54 -6.75
C ASN A 440 9.87 -11.16 -7.22
N ARG A 441 10.24 -10.33 -6.26
CA ARG A 441 10.85 -9.03 -6.48
C ARG A 441 12.07 -8.93 -5.58
N THR A 442 13.17 -8.49 -6.16
CA THR A 442 14.43 -8.18 -5.51
C THR A 442 14.80 -6.76 -5.90
N VAL A 443 15.27 -5.97 -4.93
CA VAL A 443 15.57 -4.56 -5.14
C VAL A 443 16.96 -4.28 -4.64
N SER A 444 17.77 -3.68 -5.51
CA SER A 444 19.10 -3.19 -5.18
C SER A 444 19.05 -1.68 -5.17
N ALA A 445 18.78 -1.11 -3.99
CA ALA A 445 18.51 0.31 -3.85
C ALA A 445 19.72 1.24 -4.05
N ASN A 446 20.93 0.67 -4.02
CA ASN A 446 22.19 1.41 -4.19
C ASN A 446 22.83 1.18 -5.56
N LEU A 447 22.15 0.50 -6.49
CA LEU A 447 22.66 0.21 -7.82
C LEU A 447 21.74 0.88 -8.84
N GLY A 448 22.08 2.10 -9.23
CA GLY A 448 21.33 2.90 -10.20
C GLY A 448 22.29 3.67 -11.10
N MET A 449 21.82 4.11 -12.27
CA MET A 449 22.69 4.69 -13.30
C MET A 449 22.97 6.19 -13.13
N SER A 450 22.40 6.84 -12.11
CA SER A 450 22.59 8.27 -11.85
C SER A 450 23.27 8.48 -10.49
N TYR A 451 22.50 8.70 -9.42
CA TYR A 451 23.01 9.01 -8.09
C TYR A 451 23.92 7.93 -7.48
N SER A 452 23.80 6.69 -7.96
CA SER A 452 24.49 5.53 -7.38
C SER A 452 25.49 4.90 -8.33
N ILE A 453 25.87 5.58 -9.42
CA ILE A 453 26.86 5.04 -10.37
C ILE A 453 28.21 4.74 -9.70
N SER A 454 28.62 5.57 -8.72
CA SER A 454 29.82 5.32 -7.93
C SER A 454 29.73 4.04 -7.09
N ASN A 455 28.54 3.70 -6.58
CA ASN A 455 28.32 2.44 -5.86
C ASN A 455 28.36 1.25 -6.81
N VAL A 456 27.82 1.40 -8.03
CA VAL A 456 27.94 0.37 -9.08
C VAL A 456 29.41 0.10 -9.40
N LEU A 457 30.21 1.16 -9.57
CA LEU A 457 31.66 1.05 -9.80
C LEU A 457 32.37 0.38 -8.61
N ALA A 458 32.06 0.79 -7.38
CA ALA A 458 32.66 0.24 -6.17
C ALA A 458 32.35 -1.25 -5.99
N GLU A 459 31.11 -1.67 -6.25
CA GLU A 459 30.66 -3.05 -6.08
C GLU A 459 31.14 -3.97 -7.21
N THR A 460 31.04 -3.50 -8.46
CA THR A 460 31.35 -4.31 -9.65
C THR A 460 32.85 -4.42 -9.90
N GLY A 461 33.62 -3.40 -9.48
CA GLY A 461 35.03 -3.26 -9.78
C GLY A 461 35.27 -2.77 -11.22
N ILE A 462 36.39 -2.08 -11.41
CA ILE A 462 36.69 -1.40 -12.68
C ILE A 462 36.94 -2.38 -13.83
N GLU A 463 37.59 -3.51 -13.57
CA GLU A 463 37.91 -4.53 -14.57
C GLU A 463 36.64 -5.10 -15.23
N ASN A 464 35.59 -5.33 -14.43
CA ASN A 464 34.33 -5.86 -14.93
C ASN A 464 33.53 -4.85 -15.76
N ILE A 465 33.77 -3.54 -15.57
CA ILE A 465 33.14 -2.49 -16.37
C ILE A 465 33.94 -2.31 -17.67
N MET A 466 35.26 -2.24 -17.57
CA MET A 466 36.19 -2.06 -18.70
C MET A 466 35.97 -3.10 -19.80
N ARG A 467 35.63 -4.35 -19.47
CA ARG A 467 35.36 -5.41 -20.46
C ARG A 467 34.20 -5.11 -21.43
N TRP A 468 33.32 -4.18 -21.06
CA TRP A 468 32.15 -3.79 -21.85
C TRP A 468 32.33 -2.43 -22.53
N LEU A 469 33.41 -1.71 -22.22
CA LEU A 469 33.68 -0.41 -22.80
C LEU A 469 34.52 -0.54 -24.07
N PRO A 470 34.41 0.44 -24.99
CA PRO A 470 35.31 0.55 -26.13
C PRO A 470 36.80 0.57 -25.72
N GLU A 471 37.68 -0.01 -26.54
CA GLU A 471 39.12 -0.12 -26.26
C GLU A 471 39.84 1.23 -26.09
N ASP A 472 39.25 2.32 -26.60
CA ASP A 472 39.78 3.69 -26.51
C ASP A 472 39.47 4.39 -25.17
N ILE A 473 38.63 3.80 -24.30
CA ILE A 473 38.41 4.29 -22.93
C ILE A 473 39.38 3.57 -21.98
N ASP A 474 40.40 4.28 -21.51
CA ASP A 474 41.34 3.75 -20.52
C ASP A 474 40.82 3.87 -19.08
N GLU A 475 41.42 3.11 -18.15
CA GLU A 475 41.04 3.12 -16.74
C GLU A 475 41.10 4.53 -16.13
N ARG A 476 42.08 5.34 -16.55
CA ARG A 476 42.23 6.71 -16.06
C ARG A 476 41.06 7.59 -16.49
N SER A 477 40.58 7.44 -17.72
CA SER A 477 39.44 8.17 -18.26
C SER A 477 38.14 7.71 -17.63
N LEU A 478 38.00 6.43 -17.28
CA LEU A 478 36.82 5.89 -16.59
C LEU A 478 36.70 6.35 -15.12
N ARG A 479 37.84 6.60 -14.46
CA ARG A 479 37.87 7.06 -13.05
C ARG A 479 37.63 8.57 -12.89
N ASN A 480 37.82 9.35 -13.96
CA ASN A 480 37.61 10.80 -13.98
C ASN A 480 36.22 11.13 -14.53
#